data_AF-A0A4Y1RBU4-F1
#
_entry.id   AF-A0A4Y1RBU4-F1
#
_cell.length_a   1.000
_cell.length_b   1.000
_cell.length_c   1.000
_cell.angle_alpha   90.00
_cell.angle_beta   90.00
_cell.angle_gamma   90.00
#
_symmetry.space_group_name_H-M   'P 1'
#
loop_
_entity.id
_entity.type
_entity.pdbx_description
1 polymer ?
#
loop_
_entity_poly.entity_id
_entity_poly.type
_entity_poly.pdbx_seq_one_letter_code
_entity_poly.pdbx_strand_id
1 'polypeptide(L)'
;MVEVLHFHPNNIKNFSSGDQYAPAFRSKEISAIFLDRALAKVFLAENCKSFTMTGPTYKNGGFGFAFPRGSQLLPSVSQAMLKVSESGKLQDLENAMLASEKCTDIEPDDEPPSLSLSPSYFWVLFVFAGGTSSMALAIYIFRACISVSEHKAICKLMMAVLKQWWNKKRRFSRRVSEIAESTPGNPPNASNSQAGEV
;
A
#
# COMPACT_ATOMS: atom_id res chain seq x y z
N MET A 1 30.97 16.70 14.72
CA MET A 1 30.12 16.53 13.52
C MET A 1 30.66 17.34 12.34
N VAL A 2 30.87 18.65 12.50
CA VAL A 2 31.48 19.53 11.47
C VAL A 2 32.85 19.00 11.01
N GLU A 3 33.67 18.58 11.95
CA GLU A 3 35.06 18.15 11.70
C GLU A 3 35.19 16.68 11.23
N VAL A 4 34.17 15.85 11.49
CA VAL A 4 34.21 14.40 11.20
C VAL A 4 33.49 14.07 9.90
N LEU A 5 32.39 14.78 9.61
CA LEU A 5 31.55 14.53 8.44
C LEU A 5 31.68 15.62 7.37
N HIS A 6 32.55 16.62 7.59
CA HIS A 6 32.85 17.72 6.66
C HIS A 6 31.61 18.50 6.18
N PHE A 7 30.58 18.61 7.03
CA PHE A 7 29.42 19.45 6.72
C PHE A 7 29.77 20.94 6.82
N HIS A 8 29.33 21.72 5.84
CA HIS A 8 29.48 23.17 5.88
C HIS A 8 28.70 23.75 7.08
N PRO A 9 29.28 24.66 7.89
CA PRO A 9 28.62 25.19 9.08
C PRO A 9 27.26 25.83 8.82
N ASN A 10 27.11 26.47 7.65
CA ASN A 10 25.86 27.14 7.25
C ASN A 10 24.71 26.15 6.96
N ASN A 11 25.01 24.86 6.80
CA ASN A 11 24.02 23.80 6.54
C ASN A 11 23.60 23.06 7.82
N ILE A 12 24.02 23.54 8.98
CA ILE A 12 23.75 22.90 10.28
C ILE A 12 22.78 23.79 11.05
N LYS A 13 21.68 23.19 11.49
CA LYS A 13 20.69 23.84 12.36
C LYS A 13 20.67 23.16 13.71
N ASN A 14 20.62 23.96 14.76
CA ASN A 14 20.48 23.49 16.13
C ASN A 14 19.01 23.57 16.54
N PHE A 15 18.51 22.48 17.08
CA PHE A 15 17.17 22.38 17.66
C PHE A 15 17.30 22.12 19.16
N SER A 16 16.47 22.77 19.95
CA SER A 16 16.48 22.66 21.42
C SER A 16 15.48 21.63 21.96
N SER A 17 14.42 21.33 21.21
CA SER A 17 13.39 20.34 21.60
C SER A 17 13.14 19.34 20.47
N GLY A 18 12.80 18.11 20.85
CA GLY A 18 12.43 17.02 19.94
C GLY A 18 11.16 17.29 19.13
N ASP A 19 10.22 18.03 19.71
CA ASP A 19 8.92 18.32 19.09
C ASP A 19 9.05 19.15 17.79
N GLN A 20 10.21 19.79 17.58
CA GLN A 20 10.49 20.61 16.40
C GLN A 20 10.96 19.78 15.20
N TYR A 21 11.35 18.52 15.40
CA TYR A 21 11.96 17.70 14.35
C TYR A 21 10.96 17.36 13.25
N ALA A 22 9.79 16.82 13.59
CA ALA A 22 8.80 16.41 12.60
C ALA A 22 8.29 17.59 11.76
N PRO A 23 7.95 18.76 12.34
CA PRO A 23 7.62 19.95 11.56
C PRO A 23 8.75 20.41 10.64
N ALA A 24 10.01 20.40 11.12
CA ALA A 24 11.16 20.83 10.33
C ALA A 24 11.43 19.91 9.11
N PHE A 25 11.18 18.60 9.25
CA PHE A 25 11.22 17.68 8.10
C PHE A 25 10.08 17.96 7.12
N ARG A 26 8.85 18.14 7.61
CA ARG A 26 7.67 18.40 6.78
C ARG A 26 7.76 19.73 6.01
N SER A 27 8.33 20.76 6.63
CA SER A 27 8.58 22.06 6.00
C SER A 27 9.79 22.05 5.05
N LYS A 28 10.50 20.92 4.92
CA LYS A 28 11.75 20.78 4.15
C LYS A 28 12.87 21.71 4.64
N GLU A 29 12.81 22.12 5.91
CA GLU A 29 13.84 22.93 6.55
C GLU A 29 15.12 22.13 6.80
N ILE A 30 14.95 20.83 7.09
CA ILE A 30 16.03 19.86 7.26
C ILE A 30 15.82 18.65 6.36
N SER A 31 16.93 18.09 5.86
CA SER A 31 16.91 16.85 5.07
C SER A 31 17.31 15.63 5.89
N ALA A 32 18.03 15.83 6.99
CA ALA A 32 18.48 14.77 7.89
C ALA A 32 18.68 15.33 9.30
N ILE A 33 18.53 14.46 10.30
CA ILE A 33 18.88 14.74 11.68
C ILE A 33 19.72 13.58 12.20
N PHE A 34 20.68 13.89 13.08
CA PHE A 34 21.46 12.88 13.77
C PHE A 34 20.97 12.79 15.20
N LEU A 35 20.44 11.62 15.56
CA LEU A 35 19.96 11.30 16.89
C LEU A 35 20.71 10.08 17.41
N ASP A 36 20.74 9.91 18.73
CA ASP A 36 21.12 8.63 19.33
C ASP A 36 20.14 7.54 18.84
N ARG A 37 20.62 6.29 18.71
CA ARG A 37 19.82 5.16 18.24
C ARG A 37 18.54 4.98 19.05
N ALA A 38 18.61 5.09 20.38
CA ALA A 38 17.43 4.93 21.22
C ALA A 38 16.38 6.02 20.94
N LEU A 39 16.83 7.28 20.82
CA LEU A 39 15.97 8.43 20.53
C LEU A 39 15.39 8.35 19.11
N ALA A 40 16.19 7.93 18.13
CA ALA A 40 15.74 7.71 16.76
C ALA A 40 14.62 6.66 16.68
N LYS A 41 14.74 5.55 17.43
CA LYS A 41 13.70 4.51 17.45
C LYS A 41 12.38 5.00 18.05
N VAL A 42 12.43 5.77 19.14
CA VAL A 42 11.23 6.38 19.74
C VAL A 42 10.59 7.36 18.76
N PHE A 43 11.38 8.25 18.14
CA PHE A 43 10.88 9.20 17.14
C PHE A 43 10.19 8.51 15.95
N LEU A 44 10.76 7.40 15.46
CA LEU A 44 10.16 6.61 14.39
C LEU A 44 8.90 5.85 14.84
N ALA A 45 8.83 5.41 16.10
CA ALA A 45 7.62 4.79 16.63
C ALA A 45 6.47 5.80 16.70
N GLU A 46 6.76 7.04 17.10
CA GLU A 46 5.81 8.15 17.11
C GLU A 46 5.41 8.59 15.68
N ASN A 47 6.35 8.59 14.73
CA ASN A 47 6.15 9.06 13.36
C ASN A 47 6.29 7.91 12.33
N CYS A 48 5.41 6.93 12.44
CA CYS A 48 5.60 5.61 11.85
C CYS A 48 5.57 5.51 10.31
N LYS A 49 5.07 6.51 9.57
CA LYS A 49 4.95 6.43 8.09
C LYS A 49 5.86 7.43 7.37
N SER A 50 6.08 8.61 7.94
CA SER A 50 6.70 9.75 7.27
C SER A 50 8.22 9.73 7.24
N PHE A 51 8.87 9.03 8.18
CA PHE A 51 10.33 9.11 8.35
C PHE A 51 10.98 7.74 8.41
N THR A 52 12.26 7.71 8.08
CA THR A 52 13.07 6.48 8.13
C THR A 52 14.49 6.78 8.55
N MET A 53 15.13 5.83 9.22
CA MET A 53 16.55 5.91 9.55
C MET A 53 17.37 5.37 8.38
N THR A 54 18.25 6.19 7.83
CA THR A 54 19.10 5.84 6.68
C THR A 54 20.56 6.17 6.95
N GLY A 55 21.45 5.56 6.17
CA GLY A 55 22.89 5.79 6.26
C GLY A 55 23.59 4.99 7.36
N PRO A 56 24.90 5.21 7.54
CA PRO A 56 25.70 4.48 8.51
C PRO A 56 25.31 4.88 9.94
N THR A 57 25.25 3.90 10.84
CA THR A 57 25.17 4.16 12.28
C THR A 57 26.57 4.54 12.79
N TYR A 58 26.77 5.79 13.16
CA TYR A 58 27.97 6.22 13.84
C TYR A 58 27.90 5.76 15.31
N LYS A 59 28.89 4.99 15.78
CA LYS A 59 29.00 4.66 17.20
C LYS A 59 29.46 5.90 17.97
N ASN A 60 28.50 6.69 18.40
CA ASN A 60 28.60 7.59 19.54
C ASN A 60 28.43 6.77 20.83
N GLY A 61 28.83 7.34 21.98
CA GLY A 61 28.81 6.64 23.28
C GLY A 61 27.42 6.11 23.69
N GLY A 62 27.34 5.46 24.85
CA GLY A 62 26.07 4.91 25.37
C GLY A 62 25.56 5.62 26.61
N PHE A 63 24.33 5.31 26.99
CA PHE A 63 23.75 5.72 28.27
C PHE A 63 24.37 4.94 29.44
N GLY A 64 24.45 5.57 30.60
CA GLY A 64 25.01 4.96 31.80
C GLY A 64 24.51 5.61 33.09
N PHE A 65 24.73 4.93 34.19
CA PHE A 65 24.40 5.41 35.52
C PHE A 65 25.64 6.04 36.18
N ALA A 66 25.46 7.20 36.81
CA ALA A 66 26.53 7.91 37.50
C ALA A 66 26.39 7.74 39.02
N PHE A 67 27.50 7.41 39.67
CA PHE A 67 27.58 7.28 41.13
C PHE A 67 28.76 8.10 41.67
N PRO A 68 28.67 8.62 42.91
CA PRO A 68 29.80 9.25 43.55
C PRO A 68 30.96 8.25 43.74
N ARG A 69 32.19 8.76 43.73
CA ARG A 69 33.38 7.94 43.96
C ARG A 69 33.28 7.25 45.33
N GLY A 70 33.60 5.96 45.36
CA GLY A 70 33.52 5.13 46.57
C GLY A 70 32.12 4.60 46.91
N SER A 71 31.11 4.81 46.05
CA SER A 71 29.77 4.27 46.27
C SER A 71 29.77 2.74 46.30
N GLN A 72 29.25 2.15 47.38
CA GLN A 72 29.07 0.71 47.53
C GLN A 72 27.96 0.15 46.60
N LEU A 73 27.15 1.02 45.99
CA LEU A 73 26.06 0.62 45.08
C LEU A 73 26.56 0.30 43.66
N LEU A 74 27.70 0.88 43.24
CA LEU A 74 28.21 0.75 41.89
C LEU A 74 28.42 -0.73 41.46
N PRO A 75 29.05 -1.60 42.27
CA PRO A 75 29.24 -3.01 41.89
C PRO A 75 27.92 -3.76 41.75
N SER A 76 26.98 -3.53 42.67
CA SER A 76 25.67 -4.19 42.65
C SER A 76 24.84 -3.78 41.44
N VAL A 77 24.80 -2.48 41.12
CA VAL A 77 24.07 -1.97 39.95
C VAL A 77 24.71 -2.42 38.64
N SER A 78 26.05 -2.37 38.55
CA SER A 78 26.76 -2.86 37.37
C SER A 78 26.50 -4.35 37.13
N GLN A 79 26.53 -5.17 38.18
CA GLN A 79 26.22 -6.59 38.09
C GLN A 79 24.76 -6.85 37.70
N ALA A 80 23.81 -6.07 38.25
CA ALA A 80 22.40 -6.17 37.87
C ALA A 80 22.19 -5.81 36.39
N MET A 81 22.84 -4.75 35.90
CA MET A 81 22.78 -4.34 34.49
C MET A 81 23.36 -5.40 33.55
N LEU A 82 24.48 -6.02 33.91
CA LEU A 82 25.05 -7.14 33.15
C LEU A 82 24.04 -8.29 33.04
N LYS A 83 23.44 -8.72 34.16
CA LYS A 83 22.41 -9.78 34.16
C LYS A 83 21.21 -9.43 33.27
N VAL A 84 20.74 -8.19 33.31
CA VAL A 84 19.61 -7.73 32.47
C VAL A 84 19.98 -7.71 30.99
N SER A 85 21.22 -7.29 30.66
CA SER A 85 21.72 -7.28 29.28
C SER A 85 21.91 -8.68 28.72
N GLU A 86 22.43 -9.62 29.52
CA GLU A 86 22.67 -11.01 29.10
C GLU A 86 21.38 -11.83 28.99
N SER A 87 20.37 -11.52 29.80
CA SER A 87 19.09 -12.23 29.81
C SER A 87 18.13 -11.84 28.68
N GLY A 88 18.46 -10.85 27.85
CA GLY A 88 17.59 -10.36 26.77
C GLY A 88 16.44 -9.45 27.24
N LYS A 89 16.21 -9.33 28.56
CA LYS A 89 15.14 -8.49 29.14
C LYS A 89 15.20 -7.02 28.71
N LEU A 90 16.39 -6.51 28.42
CA LEU A 90 16.56 -5.16 27.90
C LEU A 90 15.87 -4.98 26.53
N GLN A 91 15.97 -5.98 25.66
CA GLN A 91 15.33 -5.98 24.35
C GLN A 91 13.81 -6.12 24.46
N ASP A 92 13.33 -6.95 25.39
CA ASP A 92 11.90 -7.08 25.67
C ASP A 92 11.31 -5.76 26.14
N LEU A 93 12.00 -5.06 27.04
CA LEU A 93 11.60 -3.74 27.53
C LEU A 93 11.61 -2.71 26.39
N GLU A 94 12.66 -2.70 25.57
CA GLU A 94 12.74 -1.81 24.41
C GLU A 94 11.55 -2.02 23.46
N ASN A 95 11.27 -3.26 23.10
CA ASN A 95 10.14 -3.60 22.23
C ASN A 95 8.80 -3.23 22.86
N ALA A 96 8.62 -3.49 24.15
CA ALA A 96 7.39 -3.13 24.87
C ALA A 96 7.18 -1.61 24.94
N MET A 97 8.25 -0.83 25.17
CA MET A 97 8.18 0.63 25.18
C MET A 97 7.85 1.17 23.78
N LEU A 98 8.54 0.70 22.74
CA LEU A 98 8.27 1.14 21.36
C LEU A 98 6.86 0.74 20.89
N ALA A 99 6.37 -0.43 21.30
CA ALA A 99 5.01 -0.87 20.98
C ALA A 99 3.92 -0.08 21.73
N SER A 100 4.26 0.53 22.88
CA SER A 100 3.34 1.39 23.62
C SER A 100 3.20 2.78 23.03
N GLU A 101 4.15 3.19 22.18
CA GLU A 101 4.14 4.50 21.53
C GLU A 101 3.00 4.57 20.52
N LYS A 102 2.23 5.66 20.55
CA LYS A 102 1.15 5.86 19.60
C LYS A 102 1.70 6.54 18.36
N CYS A 103 1.43 5.95 17.20
CA CYS A 103 1.75 6.62 15.95
C CYS A 103 0.86 7.86 15.80
N THR A 104 1.50 9.03 15.84
CA THR A 104 0.89 10.37 15.76
C THR A 104 1.02 10.94 14.34
N ASP A 105 1.39 10.11 13.39
CA ASP A 105 1.61 10.53 12.02
C ASP A 105 0.27 10.92 11.37
N ILE A 106 0.07 12.23 11.24
CA ILE A 106 -1.02 12.81 10.47
C ILE A 106 -0.67 12.54 9.02
N GLU A 107 -1.34 11.57 8.42
CA GLU A 107 -1.36 11.38 6.99
C GLU A 107 -1.76 12.74 6.39
N PRO A 108 -0.93 13.39 5.57
CA PRO A 108 -1.43 14.53 4.81
C PRO A 108 -2.58 13.97 3.97
N ASP A 109 -3.77 14.54 4.13
CA ASP A 109 -5.04 14.16 3.45
C ASP A 109 -4.93 14.08 1.90
N ASP A 110 -3.76 14.33 1.34
CA ASP A 110 -3.48 14.45 -0.09
C ASP A 110 -2.38 13.48 -0.62
N GLU A 111 -1.75 12.62 0.19
CA GLU A 111 -0.86 11.58 -0.33
C GLU A 111 -1.49 10.18 -0.26
N PRO A 112 -1.72 9.51 -1.40
CA PRO A 112 -2.30 8.17 -1.40
C PRO A 112 -1.37 7.20 -0.65
N PRO A 113 -1.92 6.40 0.27
CA PRO A 113 -1.15 5.51 1.12
C PRO A 113 -0.47 4.49 0.22
N SER A 114 0.85 4.44 0.31
CA SER A 114 1.73 3.51 -0.41
C SER A 114 1.72 3.69 -1.93
N LEU A 115 2.92 3.75 -2.51
CA LEU A 115 3.18 3.24 -3.85
C LEU A 115 2.94 1.72 -3.90
N SER A 116 1.75 1.26 -3.51
CA SER A 116 1.18 0.06 -4.09
C SER A 116 1.20 0.34 -5.58
N LEU A 117 2.09 -0.35 -6.30
CA LEU A 117 2.24 -0.30 -7.75
C LEU A 117 0.86 -0.53 -8.35
N SER A 118 0.12 0.56 -8.49
CA SER A 118 -1.30 0.49 -8.79
C SER A 118 -1.40 -0.06 -10.21
N PRO A 119 -2.33 -0.98 -10.50
CA PRO A 119 -2.49 -1.55 -11.83
C PRO A 119 -2.60 -0.51 -12.96
N SER A 120 -2.89 0.75 -12.62
CA SER A 120 -2.85 1.92 -13.50
C SER A 120 -1.48 2.17 -14.16
N TYR A 121 -0.37 1.98 -13.45
CA TYR A 121 0.97 2.20 -14.01
C TYR A 121 1.36 1.13 -15.05
N PHE A 122 0.82 -0.08 -14.91
CA PHE A 122 1.03 -1.16 -15.87
C PHE A 122 0.07 -1.11 -17.07
N TRP A 123 -0.85 -0.15 -17.09
CA TRP A 123 -1.82 -0.04 -18.17
C TRP A 123 -1.16 0.23 -19.53
N VAL A 124 -0.04 0.96 -19.54
CA VAL A 124 0.76 1.23 -20.75
C VAL A 124 1.26 -0.07 -21.38
N LEU A 125 1.76 -1.01 -20.57
CA LEU A 125 2.26 -2.30 -21.05
C LEU A 125 1.11 -3.17 -21.58
N PHE A 126 -0.05 -3.13 -20.93
CA PHE A 126 -1.25 -3.82 -21.39
C PHE A 126 -1.73 -3.29 -22.74
N VAL A 127 -1.78 -1.96 -22.92
CA VAL A 127 -2.16 -1.32 -24.19
C VAL A 127 -1.15 -1.65 -25.29
N PHE A 128 0.15 -1.66 -24.98
CA PHE A 128 1.19 -1.96 -25.97
C PHE A 128 1.16 -3.43 -26.41
N ALA A 129 1.13 -4.38 -25.46
CA ALA A 129 1.10 -5.81 -25.75
C ALA A 129 -0.24 -6.22 -26.40
N GLY A 130 -1.36 -5.73 -25.86
CA GLY A 130 -2.69 -5.98 -26.42
C GLY A 130 -2.88 -5.35 -27.79
N GLY A 131 -2.36 -4.13 -28.00
CA GLY A 131 -2.43 -3.41 -29.26
C GLY A 131 -1.63 -4.09 -30.38
N THR A 132 -0.37 -4.46 -30.10
CA THR A 132 0.48 -5.17 -31.07
C THR A 132 -0.10 -6.53 -31.47
N SER A 133 -0.56 -7.32 -30.50
CA SER A 133 -1.21 -8.62 -30.75
C SER A 133 -2.50 -8.46 -31.59
N SER A 134 -3.37 -7.52 -31.22
CA SER A 134 -4.62 -7.25 -31.95
C SER A 134 -4.37 -6.75 -33.37
N MET A 135 -3.36 -5.90 -33.57
CA MET A 135 -2.98 -5.38 -34.89
C MET A 135 -2.44 -6.50 -35.79
N ALA A 136 -1.56 -7.35 -35.27
CA ALA A 136 -1.04 -8.49 -36.01
C ALA A 136 -2.16 -9.46 -36.42
N LEU A 137 -3.09 -9.74 -35.51
CA LEU A 137 -4.27 -10.56 -35.79
C LEU A 137 -5.16 -9.95 -36.87
N ALA A 138 -5.43 -8.64 -36.80
CA ALA A 138 -6.22 -7.93 -37.80
C ALA A 138 -5.59 -7.99 -39.19
N ILE A 139 -4.27 -7.80 -39.29
CA ILE A 139 -3.52 -7.92 -40.55
C ILE A 139 -3.58 -9.36 -41.10
N TYR A 140 -3.42 -10.36 -40.24
CA TYR A 140 -3.52 -11.77 -40.63
C TYR A 140 -4.90 -12.11 -41.18
N ILE A 141 -5.97 -11.70 -40.49
CA ILE A 141 -7.35 -11.91 -40.95
C ILE A 141 -7.60 -11.17 -42.27
N PHE A 142 -7.13 -9.92 -42.40
CA PHE A 142 -7.28 -9.16 -43.64
C PHE A 142 -6.60 -9.84 -44.83
N ARG A 143 -5.38 -10.35 -44.66
CA ARG A 143 -4.66 -11.10 -45.70
C ARG A 143 -5.35 -12.43 -46.02
N ALA A 144 -5.80 -13.16 -45.01
CA ALA A 144 -6.56 -14.39 -45.20
C ALA A 144 -7.88 -14.11 -45.94
N CYS A 145 -8.59 -13.03 -45.60
CA CYS A 145 -9.80 -12.60 -46.28
C CYS A 145 -9.55 -12.16 -47.73
N ILE A 146 -8.46 -11.45 -48.02
CA ILE A 146 -8.09 -11.09 -49.40
C ILE A 146 -7.74 -12.34 -50.23
N SER A 147 -6.97 -13.26 -49.66
CA SER A 147 -6.61 -14.54 -50.29
C SER A 147 -7.85 -15.39 -50.58
N VAL A 148 -8.79 -15.47 -49.64
CA VAL A 148 -10.09 -16.13 -49.82
C VAL A 148 -11.04 -15.33 -50.73
N SER A 149 -10.80 -14.02 -50.93
CA SER A 149 -11.58 -13.15 -51.81
C SER A 149 -11.38 -13.45 -53.29
N GLU A 150 -10.38 -14.26 -53.67
CA GLU A 150 -10.37 -14.91 -54.99
C GLU A 150 -11.66 -15.76 -55.18
N HIS A 151 -12.22 -16.33 -54.09
CA HIS A 151 -13.56 -16.91 -54.00
C HIS A 151 -14.59 -15.91 -53.40
N LYS A 152 -14.83 -14.79 -54.10
CA LYS A 152 -15.74 -13.68 -53.69
C LYS A 152 -17.11 -14.12 -53.14
N ALA A 153 -17.63 -15.27 -53.56
CA ALA A 153 -18.91 -15.80 -53.12
C ALA A 153 -18.90 -16.31 -51.67
N ILE A 154 -17.85 -17.03 -51.27
CA ILE A 154 -17.78 -17.69 -49.95
C ILE A 154 -17.57 -16.66 -48.84
N CYS A 155 -16.73 -15.66 -49.05
CA CYS A 155 -16.48 -14.63 -48.05
C CYS A 155 -17.71 -13.73 -47.83
N LYS A 156 -18.49 -13.44 -48.88
CA LYS A 156 -19.79 -12.75 -48.75
C LYS A 156 -20.81 -13.59 -47.96
N LEU A 157 -20.87 -14.90 -48.23
CA LEU A 157 -21.74 -15.81 -47.47
C LEU A 157 -21.31 -15.92 -46.01
N MET A 158 -20.00 -16.02 -45.74
CA MET A 158 -19.47 -16.12 -44.38
C MET A 158 -19.73 -14.84 -43.59
N MET A 159 -19.58 -13.67 -44.20
CA MET A 159 -19.95 -12.38 -43.58
C MET A 159 -21.47 -12.24 -43.40
N ALA A 160 -22.29 -12.74 -44.33
CA ALA A 160 -23.74 -12.78 -44.19
C ALA A 160 -24.19 -13.72 -43.05
N VAL A 161 -23.56 -14.89 -42.92
CA VAL A 161 -23.80 -15.86 -41.84
C VAL A 161 -23.33 -15.30 -40.50
N LEU A 162 -22.13 -14.70 -40.44
CA LEU A 162 -21.63 -14.02 -39.23
C LEU A 162 -22.56 -12.86 -38.83
N LYS A 163 -23.05 -12.07 -39.80
CA LYS A 163 -24.01 -10.98 -39.56
C LYS A 163 -25.38 -11.50 -39.10
N GLN A 164 -25.86 -12.60 -39.68
CA GLN A 164 -27.11 -13.26 -39.28
C GLN A 164 -26.99 -13.89 -37.90
N TRP A 165 -25.86 -14.52 -37.59
CA TRP A 165 -25.55 -15.09 -36.28
C TRP A 165 -25.40 -14.00 -35.23
N TRP A 166 -24.73 -12.89 -35.56
CA TRP A 166 -24.64 -11.69 -34.72
C TRP A 166 -26.01 -11.09 -34.44
N ASN A 167 -26.86 -10.96 -35.46
CA ASN A 167 -28.24 -10.48 -35.30
C ASN A 167 -29.10 -11.45 -34.48
N LYS A 168 -28.93 -12.76 -34.64
CA LYS A 168 -29.65 -13.79 -33.86
C LYS A 168 -29.19 -13.79 -32.40
N LYS A 169 -27.89 -13.64 -32.14
CA LYS A 169 -27.32 -13.51 -30.79
C LYS A 169 -27.78 -12.23 -30.10
N ARG A 170 -27.82 -11.10 -30.82
CA ARG A 170 -28.45 -9.85 -30.34
C ARG A 170 -29.94 -10.02 -30.02
N ARG A 171 -30.68 -10.78 -30.83
CA ARG A 171 -32.11 -11.03 -30.63
C ARG A 171 -32.38 -11.99 -29.45
N PHE A 172 -31.51 -12.96 -29.20
CA PHE A 172 -31.56 -13.84 -28.02
C PHE A 172 -31.24 -13.07 -26.73
N SER A 173 -30.23 -12.19 -26.75
CA SER A 173 -29.89 -11.34 -25.61
C SER A 173 -31.05 -10.45 -25.17
N ARG A 174 -31.89 -10.00 -26.11
CA ARG A 174 -33.06 -9.15 -25.81
C ARG A 174 -34.22 -9.93 -25.17
N ARG A 175 -34.41 -11.21 -25.52
CA ARG A 175 -35.45 -12.07 -24.92
C ARG A 175 -35.10 -12.54 -23.50
N VAL A 176 -33.83 -12.74 -23.19
CA VAL A 176 -33.40 -13.16 -21.85
C VAL A 176 -33.57 -12.01 -20.84
N SER A 177 -33.43 -10.76 -21.26
CA SER A 177 -33.72 -9.59 -20.41
C SER A 177 -35.21 -9.45 -20.08
N GLU A 178 -36.11 -9.79 -21.00
CA GLU A 178 -37.57 -9.73 -20.77
C GLU A 178 -38.08 -10.78 -19.76
N ILE A 179 -37.41 -11.93 -19.66
CA ILE A 179 -37.79 -13.02 -18.73
C ILE A 179 -37.28 -12.76 -17.31
N ALA A 180 -36.22 -11.95 -17.14
CA ALA A 180 -35.65 -11.63 -15.82
C ALA A 180 -36.44 -10.54 -15.06
N GLU A 181 -37.36 -9.83 -15.71
CA GLU A 181 -38.13 -8.73 -15.10
C GLU A 181 -39.52 -9.16 -14.61
N SER A 182 -39.98 -10.38 -14.92
CA SER A 182 -41.29 -10.91 -14.51
C SER A 182 -41.20 -11.98 -13.40
N THR A 183 -40.46 -11.72 -12.32
CA THR A 183 -40.60 -12.49 -11.07
C THR A 183 -41.22 -11.59 -9.99
N PRO A 184 -42.53 -11.70 -9.69
CA PRO A 184 -43.16 -10.96 -8.62
C PRO A 184 -43.11 -11.72 -7.29
N GLY A 185 -42.63 -11.03 -6.26
CA GLY A 185 -43.30 -10.78 -4.97
C GLY A 185 -43.89 -11.94 -4.15
N ASN A 186 -43.43 -12.03 -2.90
CA ASN A 186 -44.03 -12.77 -1.78
C ASN A 186 -45.58 -12.67 -1.69
N PRO A 187 -46.27 -13.68 -1.12
CA PRO A 187 -47.73 -13.72 -1.06
C PRO A 187 -48.28 -12.98 0.17
N PRO A 188 -49.50 -12.41 0.07
CA PRO A 188 -50.36 -12.22 1.23
C PRO A 188 -51.72 -12.94 1.10
N ASN A 189 -52.20 -13.36 2.27
CA ASN A 189 -53.55 -13.81 2.65
C ASN A 189 -54.74 -13.21 1.86
N ALA A 190 -55.81 -14.00 1.69
CA ALA A 190 -57.14 -13.72 2.27
C ALA A 190 -58.23 -14.74 1.83
N SER A 191 -58.94 -15.30 2.82
CA SER A 191 -60.41 -15.38 2.99
C SER A 191 -61.34 -15.83 1.84
N ASN A 192 -62.13 -16.91 2.04
CA ASN A 192 -63.50 -16.90 2.61
C ASN A 192 -64.40 -18.11 2.21
N SER A 193 -65.22 -18.56 3.18
CA SER A 193 -66.58 -19.16 3.11
C SER A 193 -66.78 -20.49 2.33
N GLN A 194 -67.62 -21.47 2.71
CA GLN A 194 -68.85 -21.54 3.50
C GLN A 194 -69.29 -23.03 3.71
N ALA A 195 -70.11 -23.30 4.74
CA ALA A 195 -71.00 -24.47 4.98
C ALA A 195 -70.36 -25.86 5.20
N GLY A 196 -70.71 -26.72 6.15
CA GLY A 196 -71.83 -26.82 7.10
C GLY A 196 -72.35 -28.27 7.07
N GLU A 197 -72.32 -29.02 8.18
CA GLU A 197 -73.35 -30.00 8.58
C GLU A 197 -73.04 -30.64 9.95
N VAL A 198 -74.10 -30.63 10.77
CA VAL A 198 -74.51 -31.39 11.98
C VAL A 198 -73.49 -32.22 12.76
#